data_AF-A0A1D8D3K3-F1
#
_entry.id   AF-A0A1D8D3K3-F1
#
_cell.length_a   1.000
_cell.length_b   1.000
_cell.length_c   1.000
_cell.angle_alpha   90.00
_cell.angle_beta   90.00
_cell.angle_gamma   90.00
#
_symmetry.space_group_name_H-M   'P 1'
#
loop_
_entity.id
_entity.type
_entity.pdbx_description
1 polymer ?
#
loop_
_entity_poly.entity_id
_entity_poly.type
_entity_poly.pdbx_seq_one_letter_code
_entity_poly.pdbx_strand_id
1 'polypeptide(L)'
;MWQTFSNHEDLMSSLAYVPVFAESPTLDELAGLPSLEPFGATVVNFIDAFSKSMLASQEARNYPELAALAFWLRRSSVKKLKRHALDKARIRVPRGVAFHVAPTNVDTIFIYSWFLSLLCGNSNIVRISSKPSKQVDVIIEIIGKLFEQEDFAAVRDRSLIVQYGHDAKVTVLFSSNCDVRLVWGGAIRRSMKYAKRPCLRLPSK
;
A
#
# COMPACT_ATOMS: atom_id res chain seq x y z
N MET A 1 -34.41 -11.59 -25.14
CA MET A 1 -33.17 -11.40 -25.92
C MET A 1 -32.18 -10.71 -24.99
N TRP A 2 -31.45 -11.50 -24.20
CA TRP A 2 -30.46 -10.99 -23.25
C TRP A 2 -29.17 -10.78 -24.02
N GLN A 3 -28.85 -9.52 -24.35
CA GLN A 3 -27.53 -9.19 -24.86
C GLN A 3 -26.54 -9.25 -23.69
N THR A 4 -25.60 -10.17 -23.86
CA THR A 4 -24.45 -10.42 -22.99
C THR A 4 -23.63 -9.16 -22.81
N PHE A 5 -23.46 -8.75 -21.55
CA PHE A 5 -22.56 -7.68 -21.13
C PHE A 5 -21.13 -8.02 -21.54
N SER A 6 -20.63 -7.30 -22.54
CA SER A 6 -19.25 -7.34 -23.00
C SER A 6 -18.47 -6.19 -22.36
N ASN A 7 -18.46 -6.08 -21.02
CA ASN A 7 -17.96 -4.88 -20.34
C ASN A 7 -16.85 -5.17 -19.31
N HIS A 8 -15.80 -5.90 -19.70
CA HIS A 8 -14.57 -5.87 -18.90
C HIS A 8 -13.65 -4.68 -19.31
N GLU A 9 -13.65 -4.27 -20.58
CA GLU A 9 -12.92 -3.09 -21.06
C GLU A 9 -13.62 -1.76 -20.73
N ASP A 10 -14.96 -1.71 -20.82
CA ASP A 10 -15.73 -0.49 -20.53
C ASP A 10 -15.72 -0.09 -19.04
N LEU A 11 -15.55 -1.06 -18.13
CA LEU A 11 -15.45 -0.78 -16.69
C LEU A 11 -14.11 -0.12 -16.31
N MET A 12 -13.04 -0.44 -17.05
CA MET A 12 -11.72 0.20 -16.91
C MET A 12 -11.70 1.67 -17.40
N SER A 13 -12.60 2.03 -18.33
CA SER A 13 -12.73 3.40 -18.87
C SER A 13 -13.42 4.38 -17.89
N SER A 14 -14.02 3.88 -16.81
CA SER A 14 -14.77 4.69 -15.83
C SER A 14 -14.09 4.88 -14.48
N LEU A 15 -12.88 4.34 -14.29
CA LEU A 15 -12.13 4.53 -13.05
C LEU A 15 -11.51 5.93 -13.01
N ALA A 16 -11.86 6.71 -11.99
CA ALA A 16 -11.29 8.04 -11.76
C ALA A 16 -9.80 8.00 -11.33
N TYR A 17 -9.19 6.82 -11.25
CA TYR A 17 -7.79 6.58 -10.91
C TYR A 17 -7.23 5.41 -11.74
N VAL A 18 -5.90 5.35 -11.86
CA VAL A 18 -5.20 4.30 -12.61
C VAL A 18 -4.47 3.37 -11.62
N PRO A 19 -4.84 2.08 -11.52
CA PRO A 19 -4.06 1.09 -10.79
C PRO A 19 -2.67 0.90 -11.43
N VAL A 20 -1.64 0.73 -10.61
CA VAL A 20 -0.26 0.55 -11.08
C VAL A 20 0.01 -0.89 -11.53
N PHE A 21 -0.63 -1.87 -10.88
CA PHE A 21 -0.49 -3.28 -11.22
C PHE A 21 -1.78 -3.81 -11.85
N ALA A 22 -1.65 -4.74 -12.81
CA ALA A 22 -2.81 -5.37 -13.45
C ALA A 22 -3.66 -6.14 -12.44
N GLU A 23 -3.03 -6.91 -11.55
CA GLU A 23 -3.69 -7.66 -10.47
C GLU A 23 -3.86 -6.81 -9.20
N SER A 24 -4.51 -5.65 -9.34
CA SER A 24 -4.82 -4.79 -8.20
C SER A 24 -6.17 -5.14 -7.58
N PRO A 25 -6.29 -5.20 -6.24
CA PRO A 25 -7.56 -5.45 -5.58
C PRO A 25 -8.51 -4.26 -5.72
N THR A 26 -9.81 -4.53 -5.73
CA THR A 26 -10.87 -3.52 -5.61
C THR A 26 -10.97 -2.98 -4.18
N LEU A 27 -11.69 -1.86 -3.99
CA LEU A 27 -11.89 -1.28 -2.67
C LEU A 27 -12.71 -2.19 -1.74
N ASP A 28 -13.67 -2.94 -2.29
CA ASP A 28 -14.50 -3.85 -1.51
C ASP A 28 -13.73 -5.10 -1.08
N GLU A 29 -12.88 -5.64 -1.96
CA GLU A 29 -11.96 -6.73 -1.61
C GLU A 29 -11.00 -6.29 -0.49
N LEU A 30 -10.37 -5.13 -0.62
CA LEU A 30 -9.47 -4.60 0.42
C LEU A 30 -10.13 -4.48 1.79
N ALA A 31 -11.39 -4.07 1.82
CA ALA A 31 -12.17 -3.90 3.05
C ALA A 31 -12.68 -5.23 3.63
N GLY A 32 -12.87 -6.25 2.78
CA GLY A 32 -13.34 -7.58 3.17
C GLY A 32 -12.24 -8.53 3.65
N LEU A 33 -10.97 -8.20 3.41
CA LEU A 33 -9.85 -9.07 3.79
C LEU A 33 -9.70 -9.20 5.31
N PRO A 34 -9.39 -10.41 5.81
CA PRO A 34 -9.07 -10.60 7.21
C PRO A 34 -7.79 -9.85 7.58
N SER A 35 -7.74 -9.34 8.80
CA SER A 35 -6.56 -8.70 9.38
C SER A 35 -5.37 -9.66 9.40
N LEU A 36 -4.19 -9.19 8.99
CA LEU A 36 -2.95 -9.92 9.21
C LEU A 36 -2.42 -9.69 10.63
N GLU A 37 -1.70 -10.68 11.13
CA GLU A 37 -0.95 -10.52 12.38
C GLU A 37 0.12 -9.43 12.21
N PRO A 38 0.22 -8.46 13.14
CA PRO A 38 1.31 -7.50 13.14
C PRO A 38 2.68 -8.20 13.15
N PHE A 39 3.53 -7.83 12.20
CA PHE A 39 4.82 -8.47 11.96
C PHE A 39 4.72 -10.00 11.72
N GLY A 40 3.64 -10.42 11.04
CA GLY A 40 3.46 -11.79 10.55
C GLY A 40 4.52 -12.20 9.53
N ALA A 41 4.77 -13.50 9.42
CA ALA A 41 5.87 -14.05 8.63
C ALA A 41 5.78 -13.65 7.14
N THR A 42 4.59 -13.70 6.54
CA THR A 42 4.39 -13.36 5.12
C THR A 42 4.83 -11.94 4.80
N VAL A 43 4.40 -10.95 5.60
CA VAL A 43 4.79 -9.53 5.39
C VAL A 43 6.30 -9.34 5.62
N VAL A 44 6.85 -9.95 6.67
CA VAL A 44 8.29 -9.84 6.96
C VAL A 44 9.13 -10.49 5.86
N ASN A 45 8.68 -11.61 5.30
CA ASN A 45 9.35 -12.29 4.20
C ASN A 45 9.28 -11.46 2.91
N PHE A 46 8.12 -10.86 2.59
CA PHE A 46 7.97 -9.96 1.45
C PHE A 46 8.91 -8.76 1.55
N ILE A 47 8.96 -8.09 2.70
CA ILE A 47 9.83 -6.92 2.91
C ILE A 47 11.32 -7.32 2.82
N ASP A 48 11.68 -8.49 3.34
CA ASP A 48 13.05 -9.02 3.22
C ASP A 48 13.41 -9.39 1.77
N ALA A 49 12.47 -9.94 1.01
CA ALA A 49 12.64 -10.22 -0.41
C ALA A 49 12.80 -8.92 -1.21
N PHE A 50 11.96 -7.92 -0.97
CA PHE A 50 12.09 -6.58 -1.54
C PHE A 50 13.46 -5.96 -1.23
N SER A 51 13.89 -5.98 0.04
CA SER A 51 15.20 -5.50 0.46
C SER A 51 16.34 -6.18 -0.31
N LYS A 52 16.31 -7.51 -0.44
CA LYS A 52 17.33 -8.28 -1.18
C LYS A 52 17.31 -7.95 -2.67
N SER A 53 16.14 -7.89 -3.30
CA SER A 53 16.00 -7.53 -4.72
C SER A 53 16.52 -6.13 -5.01
N MET A 54 16.23 -5.16 -4.13
CA MET A 54 16.77 -3.80 -4.24
C MET A 54 18.30 -3.76 -4.14
N LEU A 55 18.91 -4.51 -3.23
CA LEU A 55 20.38 -4.58 -3.09
C LEU A 55 21.07 -5.32 -4.25
N ALA A 56 20.37 -6.28 -4.86
CA ALA A 56 20.83 -7.04 -6.02
C ALA A 56 20.66 -6.27 -7.34
N SER A 57 19.69 -5.36 -7.42
CA SER A 57 19.42 -4.57 -8.63
C SER A 57 20.57 -3.63 -8.96
N GLN A 58 21.10 -3.76 -10.17
CA GLN A 58 22.16 -2.88 -10.66
C GLN A 58 21.64 -1.45 -10.87
N GLU A 59 20.36 -1.29 -11.22
CA GLU A 59 19.75 0.02 -11.41
C GLU A 59 19.50 0.73 -10.08
N ALA A 60 19.03 0.00 -9.05
CA ALA A 60 18.81 0.56 -7.72
C ALA A 60 20.11 1.07 -7.08
N ARG A 61 21.27 0.48 -7.40
CA ARG A 61 22.59 0.92 -6.92
C ARG A 61 22.98 2.32 -7.40
N ASN A 62 22.36 2.81 -8.47
CA ASN A 62 22.59 4.18 -8.95
C ASN A 62 21.96 5.23 -8.01
N TYR A 63 21.17 4.80 -7.03
CA TYR A 63 20.40 5.66 -6.12
C TYR A 63 20.74 5.35 -4.65
N PRO A 64 21.60 6.13 -4.00
CA PRO A 64 22.01 5.92 -2.60
C PRO A 64 20.84 5.81 -1.60
N GLU A 65 19.77 6.57 -1.84
CA GLU A 65 18.53 6.56 -1.07
C GLU A 65 17.77 5.23 -1.17
N LEU A 66 17.82 4.57 -2.33
CA LEU A 66 17.23 3.25 -2.53
C LEU A 66 18.04 2.17 -1.83
N ALA A 67 19.37 2.28 -1.83
CA ALA A 67 20.24 1.42 -1.04
C ALA A 67 19.97 1.59 0.47
N ALA A 68 19.88 2.84 0.95
CA ALA A 68 19.57 3.14 2.35
C ALA A 68 18.20 2.58 2.76
N LEU A 69 17.18 2.75 1.91
CA LEU A 69 15.86 2.15 2.08
C LEU A 69 15.96 0.62 2.21
N ALA A 70 16.68 -0.03 1.29
CA ALA A 70 16.82 -1.48 1.32
C ALA A 70 17.52 -1.98 2.60
N PHE A 71 18.56 -1.29 3.07
CA PHE A 71 19.20 -1.59 4.35
C PHE A 71 18.29 -1.37 5.56
N TRP A 72 17.42 -0.36 5.52
CA TRP A 72 16.42 -0.13 6.56
C TRP A 72 15.40 -1.27 6.63
N LEU A 73 15.08 -1.88 5.49
CA LEU A 73 14.08 -2.95 5.36
C LEU A 73 14.59 -4.37 5.58
N ARG A 74 15.91 -4.57 5.71
CA ARG A 74 16.45 -5.92 5.93
C ARG A 74 15.82 -6.59 7.14
N ARG A 75 15.69 -7.92 7.09
CA ARG A 75 15.07 -8.73 8.16
C ARG A 75 15.56 -8.40 9.58
N SER A 76 16.84 -8.12 9.78
CA SER A 76 17.38 -7.79 11.10
C SER A 76 16.85 -6.46 11.65
N SER A 77 16.68 -5.45 10.78
CA SER A 77 16.08 -4.15 11.11
C SER A 77 14.59 -4.31 11.45
N VAL A 78 13.83 -5.05 10.64
CA VAL A 78 12.41 -5.34 10.89
C VAL A 78 12.22 -6.13 12.19
N LYS A 79 13.07 -7.12 12.48
CA LYS A 79 13.05 -7.86 13.76
C LYS A 79 13.33 -6.94 14.95
N LYS A 80 14.25 -5.97 14.82
CA LYS A 80 14.49 -4.96 15.85
C LYS A 80 13.26 -4.11 16.07
N LEU A 81 12.62 -3.63 14.99
CA LEU A 81 11.38 -2.87 15.06
C LEU A 81 10.25 -3.66 15.75
N LYS A 82 10.08 -4.94 15.42
CA LYS A 82 9.10 -5.83 16.06
C LYS A 82 9.24 -5.85 17.59
N ARG A 83 10.48 -5.99 18.09
CA ARG A 83 10.76 -6.02 19.54
C ARG A 83 10.41 -4.71 20.25
N HIS A 84 10.54 -3.58 19.57
CA HIS A 84 10.17 -2.27 20.15
C HIS A 84 8.66 -2.00 20.04
N ALA A 85 8.01 -2.47 18.99
CA ALA A 85 6.60 -2.18 18.72
C ALA A 85 5.62 -3.12 19.47
N LEU A 86 6.00 -4.39 19.62
CA LEU A 86 5.21 -5.42 20.27
C LEU A 86 5.72 -5.63 21.70
N ASP A 87 4.90 -5.25 22.67
CA ASP A 87 5.08 -5.61 24.09
C ASP A 87 4.23 -6.84 24.39
N LYS A 88 4.73 -7.74 25.23
CA LYS A 88 4.02 -8.96 25.65
C LYS A 88 2.73 -8.65 26.43
N ALA A 89 2.63 -7.47 27.04
CA ALA A 89 1.47 -7.09 27.84
C ALA A 89 0.26 -6.60 27.01
N ARG A 90 0.40 -6.41 25.69
CA ARG A 90 -0.67 -5.80 24.87
C ARG A 90 -0.84 -6.52 23.53
N ILE A 91 -2.09 -6.80 23.19
CA ILE A 91 -2.44 -7.26 21.84
C ILE A 91 -2.51 -6.03 20.93
N ARG A 92 -1.82 -6.10 19.79
CA ARG A 92 -1.89 -5.09 18.72
C ARG A 92 -2.81 -5.60 17.63
N VAL A 93 -3.73 -4.75 17.19
CA VAL A 93 -4.63 -5.03 16.07
C VAL A 93 -4.47 -3.94 15.01
N PRO A 94 -4.53 -4.29 13.71
CA PRO A 94 -4.53 -3.28 12.65
C PRO A 94 -5.76 -2.38 12.75
N ARG A 95 -5.66 -1.21 12.12
CA ARG A 95 -6.78 -0.25 12.05
C ARG A 95 -7.77 -0.58 10.94
N GLY A 96 -7.36 -1.36 9.94
CA GLY A 96 -8.16 -1.72 8.77
C GLY A 96 -7.48 -1.24 7.49
N VAL A 97 -8.18 -0.46 6.67
CA VAL A 97 -7.66 0.10 5.41
C VAL A 97 -6.96 1.43 5.66
N ALA A 98 -5.68 1.52 5.29
CA ALA A 98 -4.85 2.72 5.39
C ALA A 98 -4.70 3.39 4.02
N PHE A 99 -5.10 4.66 3.93
CA PHE A 99 -4.93 5.47 2.72
C PHE A 99 -3.72 6.40 2.85
N HIS A 100 -2.72 6.19 2.01
CA HIS A 100 -1.46 6.94 1.99
C HIS A 100 -1.49 7.98 0.88
N VAL A 101 -1.35 9.25 1.25
CA VAL A 101 -1.24 10.38 0.33
C VAL A 101 0.17 10.94 0.45
N ALA A 102 1.05 10.47 -0.43
CA ALA A 102 2.42 10.94 -0.53
C ALA A 102 2.47 12.37 -1.09
N PRO A 103 3.50 13.16 -0.74
CA PRO A 103 3.64 14.50 -1.23
C PRO A 103 4.22 14.46 -2.67
N THR A 104 3.87 15.45 -3.49
CA THR A 104 4.23 15.48 -4.93
C THR A 104 5.70 15.81 -5.22
N ASN A 105 6.52 15.97 -4.17
CA ASN A 105 7.91 16.43 -4.25
C ASN A 105 8.93 15.39 -3.74
N VAL A 106 8.49 14.29 -3.11
CA VAL A 106 9.37 13.21 -2.64
C VAL A 106 8.68 11.89 -2.96
N ASP A 107 8.96 11.37 -4.15
CA ASP A 107 8.17 10.28 -4.72
C ASP A 107 8.45 8.91 -4.05
N THR A 108 9.49 8.77 -3.23
CA THR A 108 9.85 7.50 -2.56
C THR A 108 9.34 7.38 -1.12
N ILE A 109 8.81 8.46 -0.52
CA ILE A 109 8.41 8.46 0.90
C ILE A 109 7.24 7.51 1.19
N PHE A 110 6.40 7.22 0.19
CA PHE A 110 5.25 6.33 0.34
C PHE A 110 5.67 4.92 0.77
N ILE A 111 6.85 4.45 0.36
CA ILE A 111 7.32 3.10 0.68
C ILE A 111 7.48 2.92 2.18
N TYR A 112 8.01 3.93 2.87
CA TYR A 112 8.18 3.88 4.32
C TYR A 112 6.83 3.75 5.03
N SER A 113 5.85 4.61 4.68
CA SER A 113 4.53 4.55 5.32
C SER A 113 3.77 3.27 4.97
N TRP A 114 3.85 2.82 3.71
CA TRP A 114 3.22 1.60 3.25
C TRP A 114 3.77 0.35 3.95
N PHE A 115 5.10 0.19 4.01
CA PHE A 115 5.71 -0.96 4.68
C PHE A 115 5.47 -0.97 6.18
N LEU A 116 5.50 0.19 6.85
CA LEU A 116 5.10 0.25 8.26
C LEU A 116 3.63 -0.17 8.45
N SER A 117 2.75 0.27 7.56
CA SER A 117 1.33 -0.08 7.61
C SER A 117 1.07 -1.57 7.34
N LEU A 118 1.78 -2.17 6.37
CA LEU A 118 1.78 -3.61 6.14
C LEU A 118 2.29 -4.38 7.36
N LEU A 119 3.38 -3.93 8.00
CA LEU A 119 3.91 -4.53 9.23
C LEU A 119 2.90 -4.45 10.39
N CYS A 120 2.03 -3.45 10.42
CA CYS A 120 0.93 -3.38 11.37
C CYS A 120 -0.26 -4.29 11.01
N GLY A 121 -0.27 -4.90 9.83
CA GLY A 121 -1.31 -5.81 9.35
C GLY A 121 -2.47 -5.12 8.62
N ASN A 122 -2.31 -3.86 8.21
CA ASN A 122 -3.35 -3.11 7.49
C ASN A 122 -3.40 -3.48 6.00
N SER A 123 -4.58 -3.34 5.41
CA SER A 123 -4.76 -3.19 3.96
C SER A 123 -4.42 -1.76 3.55
N ASN A 124 -3.98 -1.53 2.31
CA ASN A 124 -3.41 -0.24 1.91
C ASN A 124 -3.93 0.23 0.56
N ILE A 125 -4.30 1.51 0.52
CA ILE A 125 -4.48 2.29 -0.69
C ILE A 125 -3.33 3.28 -0.73
N VAL A 126 -2.47 3.20 -1.74
CA VAL A 126 -1.26 4.01 -1.83
C VAL A 126 -1.34 4.87 -3.08
N ARG A 127 -1.48 6.19 -2.91
CA ARG A 127 -1.38 7.13 -4.01
C ARG A 127 0.09 7.47 -4.25
N ILE A 128 0.58 7.19 -5.45
CA ILE A 128 1.87 7.67 -5.94
C ILE A 128 1.69 8.79 -6.98
N SER A 129 2.76 9.54 -7.21
CA SER A 129 2.80 10.62 -8.20
C SER A 129 2.67 10.05 -9.62
N SER A 130 1.94 10.76 -10.49
CA SER A 130 1.91 10.45 -11.94
C SER A 130 3.09 11.06 -12.70
N LYS A 131 4.02 11.74 -12.00
CA LYS A 131 5.23 12.27 -12.64
C LYS A 131 6.22 11.13 -12.88
N PRO A 132 6.91 11.12 -14.04
CA PRO A 132 7.91 10.08 -14.32
C PRO A 132 9.04 10.17 -13.30
N SER A 133 9.42 9.03 -12.74
CA SER A 133 10.49 8.93 -11.75
C SER A 133 11.14 7.55 -11.84
N LYS A 134 12.37 7.51 -12.37
CA LYS A 134 13.13 6.25 -12.52
C LYS A 134 13.28 5.48 -11.20
N GLN A 135 13.39 6.19 -10.08
CA GLN A 135 13.46 5.55 -8.76
C GLN A 135 12.18 4.80 -8.42
N VAL A 136 11.03 5.43 -8.70
CA VAL A 136 9.72 4.80 -8.48
C VAL A 136 9.54 3.65 -9.47
N ASP A 137 9.95 3.81 -10.72
CA ASP A 137 9.86 2.76 -11.74
C ASP A 137 10.62 1.50 -11.29
N VAL A 138 11.85 1.63 -10.80
CA VAL A 138 12.64 0.52 -10.24
C VAL A 138 11.93 -0.15 -9.05
N ILE A 139 11.38 0.66 -8.14
CA ILE A 139 10.63 0.16 -6.98
C ILE A 139 9.40 -0.64 -7.43
N ILE A 140 8.60 -0.09 -8.35
CA ILE A 140 7.38 -0.69 -8.85
C ILE A 140 7.70 -1.98 -9.63
N GLU A 141 8.75 -2.00 -10.44
CA GLU A 141 9.20 -3.19 -11.16
C GLU A 141 9.55 -4.33 -10.18
N ILE A 142 10.31 -4.02 -9.13
CA ILE A 142 10.68 -5.01 -8.11
C ILE A 142 9.44 -5.51 -7.35
N ILE A 143 8.50 -4.63 -7.01
CA ILE A 143 7.24 -5.02 -6.36
C ILE A 143 6.43 -5.91 -7.29
N GLY A 144 6.31 -5.57 -8.57
CA GLY A 144 5.58 -6.36 -9.57
C GLY A 144 6.10 -7.79 -9.65
N LYS A 145 7.42 -7.97 -9.78
CA LYS A 145 8.08 -9.28 -9.78
C LYS A 145 7.85 -10.10 -8.50
N LEU A 146 7.67 -9.42 -7.36
CA LEU A 146 7.33 -10.11 -6.11
C LEU A 146 5.85 -10.45 -6.04
N PHE A 147 4.96 -9.60 -6.58
CA PHE A 147 3.53 -9.85 -6.61
C PHE A 147 3.12 -11.01 -7.52
N GLU A 148 3.95 -11.37 -8.51
CA GLU A 148 3.80 -12.58 -9.32
C GLU A 148 4.01 -13.89 -8.53
N GLN A 149 4.56 -13.84 -7.32
CA GLN A 149 4.80 -15.02 -6.49
C GLN A 149 3.61 -15.26 -5.56
N GLU A 150 3.01 -16.45 -5.64
CA GLU A 150 1.86 -16.82 -4.80
C GLU A 150 2.15 -16.76 -3.29
N ASP A 151 3.40 -16.97 -2.88
CA ASP A 151 3.85 -16.78 -1.49
C ASP A 151 3.59 -15.34 -0.97
N PHE A 152 3.46 -14.38 -1.88
CA PHE A 152 3.20 -12.97 -1.60
C PHE A 152 1.81 -12.49 -2.03
N ALA A 153 0.90 -13.38 -2.45
CA ALA A 153 -0.48 -13.06 -2.80
C ALA A 153 -1.18 -12.28 -1.68
N ALA A 154 -1.00 -12.70 -0.41
CA ALA A 154 -1.57 -12.00 0.73
C ALA A 154 -1.11 -10.54 0.89
N VAL A 155 0.08 -10.18 0.38
CA VAL A 155 0.56 -8.78 0.38
C VAL A 155 0.05 -8.04 -0.85
N ARG A 156 0.05 -8.68 -2.02
CA ARG A 156 -0.53 -8.16 -3.28
C ARG A 156 -1.99 -7.75 -3.06
N ASP A 157 -2.81 -8.67 -2.57
CA ASP A 157 -4.25 -8.48 -2.39
C ASP A 157 -4.57 -7.39 -1.35
N ARG A 158 -3.59 -7.00 -0.52
CA ARG A 158 -3.71 -5.92 0.49
C ARG A 158 -3.12 -4.59 0.04
N SER A 159 -2.74 -4.46 -1.23
CA SER A 159 -1.97 -3.31 -1.71
C SER A 159 -2.54 -2.78 -3.03
N LEU A 160 -3.44 -1.80 -2.92
CA LEU A 160 -3.90 -1.02 -4.07
C LEU A 160 -2.99 0.19 -4.26
N ILE A 161 -2.03 0.09 -5.18
CA ILE A 161 -1.17 1.22 -5.58
C ILE A 161 -1.79 1.90 -6.80
N VAL A 162 -2.00 3.21 -6.71
CA VAL A 162 -2.74 3.99 -7.71
C VAL A 162 -2.06 5.29 -8.04
N GLN A 163 -2.28 5.74 -9.27
CA GLN A 163 -1.90 7.04 -9.78
C GLN A 163 -3.15 7.84 -10.12
N TYR A 164 -3.20 9.09 -9.64
CA TYR A 164 -4.20 10.07 -10.07
C TYR A 164 -3.74 11.50 -9.75
N GLY A 165 -4.20 12.45 -10.56
CA GLY A 165 -3.91 13.87 -10.44
C GLY A 165 -4.57 14.54 -9.22
N HIS A 166 -4.74 15.86 -9.25
CA HIS A 166 -5.46 16.59 -8.21
C HIS A 166 -6.98 16.42 -8.34
N ASP A 167 -7.46 15.18 -8.19
CA ASP A 167 -8.88 14.84 -8.23
C ASP A 167 -9.46 14.73 -6.81
N ALA A 168 -10.34 15.68 -6.48
CA ALA A 168 -11.02 15.69 -5.19
C ALA A 168 -12.01 14.54 -5.04
N LYS A 169 -12.68 14.09 -6.10
CA LYS A 169 -13.66 13.00 -6.07
C LYS A 169 -12.97 11.68 -5.73
N VAL A 170 -11.83 11.39 -6.36
CA VAL A 170 -11.02 10.19 -6.05
C VAL A 170 -10.51 10.23 -4.61
N THR A 171 -10.03 11.40 -4.18
CA THR A 171 -9.54 11.56 -2.81
C THR A 171 -10.66 11.36 -1.78
N VAL A 172 -11.88 11.83 -2.08
CA VAL A 172 -13.08 11.58 -1.28
C VAL A 172 -13.43 10.09 -1.27
N LEU A 173 -13.46 9.46 -2.44
CA LEU A 173 -13.73 8.02 -2.59
C LEU A 173 -12.81 7.19 -1.69
N PHE A 174 -11.50 7.37 -1.79
CA PHE A 174 -10.55 6.63 -0.94
C PHE A 174 -10.64 7.03 0.53
N SER A 175 -10.87 8.32 0.83
CA SER A 175 -11.07 8.77 2.21
C SER A 175 -12.28 8.12 2.88
N SER A 176 -13.38 7.97 2.16
CA SER A 176 -14.61 7.32 2.63
C SER A 176 -14.50 5.79 2.71
N ASN A 177 -13.50 5.20 2.06
CA ASN A 177 -13.23 3.77 2.06
C ASN A 177 -12.03 3.35 2.92
N CYS A 178 -11.49 4.26 3.73
CA CYS A 178 -10.37 3.97 4.62
C CYS A 178 -10.71 4.21 6.10
N ASP A 179 -10.01 3.51 6.99
CA ASP A 179 -10.10 3.65 8.44
C ASP A 179 -9.06 4.64 9.00
N VAL A 180 -7.94 4.80 8.29
CA VAL A 180 -6.86 5.72 8.64
C VAL A 180 -6.28 6.36 7.39
N ARG A 181 -5.88 7.64 7.51
CA ARG A 181 -5.19 8.39 6.46
C ARG A 181 -3.79 8.78 6.92
N LEU A 182 -2.79 8.54 6.07
CA LEU A 182 -1.41 8.96 6.24
C LEU A 182 -1.13 10.04 5.21
N VAL A 183 -1.09 11.29 5.67
CA VAL A 183 -1.00 12.47 4.80
C VAL A 183 0.33 13.17 5.05
N TRP A 184 1.11 13.32 3.98
CA TRP A 184 2.39 14.00 4.02
C TRP A 184 2.28 15.42 3.43
N GLY A 185 2.65 16.44 4.20
CA GLY A 185 2.70 17.84 3.75
C GLY A 185 1.41 18.65 3.90
N GLY A 186 1.54 19.98 3.85
CA GLY A 186 0.47 20.93 4.20
C GLY A 186 -0.60 21.17 3.13
N ALA A 187 -0.30 20.94 1.85
CA ALA A 187 -1.21 21.26 0.74
C ALA A 187 -2.50 20.43 0.75
N ILE A 188 -2.50 19.25 1.39
CA ILE A 188 -3.64 18.32 1.42
C ILE A 188 -4.67 18.68 2.49
N ARG A 189 -4.36 19.63 3.40
CA ARG A 189 -5.23 20.02 4.53
C ARG A 189 -6.64 20.48 4.11
N ARG A 190 -6.83 20.93 2.87
CA ARG A 190 -8.14 21.37 2.33
C ARG A 190 -9.11 20.20 2.04
N SER A 191 -8.62 18.97 1.92
CA SER A 191 -9.44 17.76 1.68
C SER A 191 -9.98 17.10 2.95
N MET A 192 -9.71 17.70 4.12
CA MET A 192 -9.94 17.12 5.45
C MET A 192 -11.39 17.24 5.96
N LYS A 193 -12.39 17.29 5.07
CA LYS A 193 -13.81 17.48 5.42
C LYS A 193 -14.66 16.20 5.46
N TYR A 194 -14.10 15.05 5.14
CA TYR A 194 -14.90 13.84 4.89
C TYR A 194 -14.82 12.80 6.02
N ALA A 195 -16.00 12.33 6.40
CA ALA A 195 -16.34 11.56 7.59
C ALA A 195 -15.77 10.12 7.59
N LYS A 196 -15.50 9.62 8.81
CA LYS A 196 -14.99 8.28 9.10
C LYS A 196 -15.99 7.19 8.67
N ARG A 197 -15.49 6.03 8.22
CA ARG A 197 -16.25 4.78 8.33
C ARG A 197 -16.56 4.49 9.81
N PRO A 198 -17.77 4.04 10.18
CA PRO A 198 -18.02 3.46 11.50
C PRO A 198 -17.13 2.23 11.68
N CYS A 199 -16.25 2.26 12.68
CA CYS A 199 -15.32 1.18 12.99
C CYS A 199 -16.04 0.09 13.81
N LEU A 200 -15.72 -1.18 13.52
CA LEU A 200 -16.20 -2.45 14.11
C LEU A 200 -17.64 -2.88 13.79
N ARG A 201 -17.81 -3.81 12.84
CA ARG A 201 -18.77 -4.93 13.00
C ARG A 201 -18.00 -6.06 13.67
N LEU A 202 -18.26 -6.30 14.95
CA LEU A 202 -17.97 -7.61 15.52
C LEU A 202 -18.89 -8.63 14.84
N PRO A 203 -18.43 -9.85 14.53
CA PRO A 203 -19.33 -10.89 14.06
C PRO A 203 -20.42 -11.08 15.13
N SER A 204 -21.68 -10.94 14.72
CA SER A 204 -22.81 -11.34 15.54
C SER A 204 -22.66 -12.82 15.84
N LYS A 205 -22.39 -13.16 17.12
CA LYS A 205 -22.77 -14.46 17.66
C LYS A 205 -24.24 -14.42 18.02
#